data_AF-A0A1M6JHK6-F1
#
_entry.id   AF-A0A1M6JHK6-F1
#
_cell.length_a   1.000
_cell.length_b   1.000
_cell.length_c   1.000
_cell.angle_alpha   90.00
_cell.angle_beta   90.00
_cell.angle_gamma   90.00
#
_symmetry.space_group_name_H-M   'P 1'
#
loop_
_entity.id
_entity.type
_entity.pdbx_description
1 polymer ?
#
loop_
_entity_poly.entity_id
_entity_poly.type
_entity_poly.pdbx_seq_one_letter_code
_entity_poly.pdbx_strand_id
1 'polypeptide(L)'
;MSEEKHAPVPYRTFINIWLALIGLTVVTVVVSRFDLGALNIWVALLVASVKSSLVIFFFMHLRQESKLFKIGLLVMLTILAIFIGMTFFDVLYR
;
A
#
# COMPACT_ATOMS: atom_id res chain seq x y z
N MET A 1 -0.81 -34.40 22.05
CA MET A 1 -1.26 -33.02 21.84
C MET A 1 0.01 -32.18 21.78
N SER A 2 0.61 -32.10 20.59
CA SER A 2 1.91 -31.44 20.42
C SER A 2 1.67 -29.94 20.37
N GLU A 3 2.19 -29.24 21.37
CA GLU A 3 2.23 -27.78 21.46
C GLU A 3 3.18 -27.25 20.37
N GLU A 4 2.61 -26.88 19.23
CA GLU A 4 3.27 -26.07 18.20
C GLU A 4 3.57 -24.70 18.80
N LYS A 5 4.82 -24.51 19.23
CA LYS A 5 5.36 -23.28 19.79
C LYS A 5 5.42 -22.24 18.68
N HIS A 6 4.32 -21.52 18.45
CA HIS A 6 4.26 -20.38 17.54
C HIS A 6 5.35 -19.38 17.92
N ALA A 7 6.47 -19.41 17.20
CA ALA A 7 7.54 -18.45 17.38
C ALA A 7 6.95 -17.06 17.07
N PRO A 8 6.87 -16.14 18.04
CA PRO A 8 6.30 -14.83 17.78
C PRO A 8 7.18 -14.14 16.74
N VAL A 9 6.55 -13.74 15.63
CA VAL A 9 7.20 -12.97 14.56
C VAL A 9 7.94 -11.79 15.22
N PRO A 10 9.25 -11.61 14.96
CA PRO A 10 10.05 -10.67 15.73
C PRO A 10 9.52 -9.24 15.57
N TYR A 11 9.12 -8.64 16.70
CA TYR A 11 8.57 -7.28 16.81
C TYR A 11 9.45 -6.21 16.14
N ARG A 12 10.76 -6.49 16.03
CA ARG A 12 11.76 -5.67 15.33
C ARG A 12 11.41 -5.39 13.87
N THR A 13 10.81 -6.36 13.17
CA THR A 13 10.41 -6.18 11.77
C THR A 13 9.32 -5.11 11.66
N PHE A 14 8.29 -5.21 12.51
CA PHE A 14 7.20 -4.22 12.56
C PHE A 14 7.69 -2.82 12.92
N ILE A 15 8.64 -2.69 13.86
CA ILE A 15 9.24 -1.40 14.23
C ILE A 15 9.97 -0.74 13.05
N ASN A 16 10.74 -1.51 12.27
CA ASN A 16 11.48 -0.98 11.12
C ASN A 16 10.54 -0.49 10.02
N ILE A 17 9.45 -1.22 9.76
CA ILE A 17 8.45 -0.83 8.76
C ILE A 17 7.66 0.38 9.25
N TRP A 18 7.34 0.44 10.54
CA TRP A 18 6.69 1.61 11.13
C TRP A 18 7.53 2.89 10.95
N LEU A 19 8.84 2.80 11.19
CA LEU A 19 9.77 3.90 10.91
C LEU A 19 9.81 4.27 9.42
N ALA A 20 9.81 3.29 8.52
CA ALA A 20 9.73 3.55 7.07
C ALA A 20 8.42 4.24 6.68
N LEU A 21 7.28 3.86 7.28
CA LEU A 21 5.98 4.49 7.04
C LEU A 21 5.93 5.94 7.56
N ILE A 22 6.55 6.21 8.71
CA ILE A 22 6.70 7.58 9.22
C ILE A 22 7.56 8.40 8.25
N GLY A 23 8.70 7.85 7.80
CA GLY A 23 9.56 8.49 6.82
C GLY A 23 8.80 8.87 5.54
N LEU A 24 8.04 7.93 4.96
CA LEU A 24 7.20 8.20 3.79
C LEU A 24 6.15 9.30 4.06
N THR A 25 5.57 9.33 5.27
CA THR A 25 4.58 10.34 5.64
C THR A 25 5.21 11.73 5.73
N VAL A 26 6.42 11.84 6.30
CA VAL A 26 7.18 13.10 6.31
C VAL A 26 7.46 13.54 4.88
N VAL A 27 7.88 12.62 4.00
CA VAL A 27 8.09 12.92 2.57
C VAL A 27 6.80 13.47 1.93
N THR A 28 5.63 12.86 2.18
CA THR A 28 4.36 13.38 1.66
C THR A 28 4.06 14.79 2.16
N VAL A 29 4.26 15.07 3.44
CA VAL A 29 4.03 16.40 4.01
C VAL A 29 4.99 17.43 3.40
N VAL A 30 6.27 17.08 3.26
CA VAL A 30 7.26 17.98 2.65
C VAL A 30 6.93 18.25 1.19
N VAL A 31 6.64 17.21 0.41
CA VAL A 31 6.22 17.35 -1.00
C VAL A 31 4.96 18.21 -1.09
N SER A 32 3.98 18.02 -0.21
CA SER A 32 2.76 18.84 -0.15
C SER A 32 3.04 20.31 0.17
N ARG A 33 4.15 20.64 0.83
CA ARG A 33 4.54 22.03 1.13
C ARG A 33 5.29 22.69 -0.04
N PHE A 34 5.90 21.91 -0.93
CA PHE A 34 6.55 22.41 -2.12
C PHE A 34 5.56 22.39 -3.29
N ASP A 35 5.25 23.56 -3.84
CA ASP A 35 4.32 23.67 -4.96
C ASP A 35 5.01 23.23 -6.26
N LEU A 36 4.96 21.93 -6.53
CA LEU A 36 5.49 21.31 -7.75
C LEU A 36 4.49 21.42 -8.93
N GLY A 37 3.39 22.15 -8.78
CA GLY A 37 2.33 22.29 -9.77
C GLY A 37 1.72 20.95 -10.17
N ALA A 38 1.65 20.66 -11.48
CA ALA A 38 1.07 19.42 -12.01
C ALA A 38 1.79 18.14 -11.57
N LEU A 39 3.08 18.22 -11.19
CA LEU A 39 3.83 17.07 -10.69
C LEU A 39 3.42 16.65 -9.29
N ASN A 40 2.74 17.52 -8.53
CA ASN A 40 2.38 17.23 -7.15
C ASN A 40 1.43 16.01 -7.05
N ILE A 41 0.50 15.88 -8.00
CA ILE A 41 -0.42 14.74 -8.10
C ILE A 41 0.35 13.44 -8.37
N TRP A 42 1.29 13.47 -9.32
CA TRP A 42 2.09 12.30 -9.66
C TRP A 42 2.95 11.82 -8.49
N VAL A 43 3.60 12.76 -7.78
CA VAL A 43 4.40 12.42 -6.60
C VAL A 43 3.51 11.91 -5.46
N ALA A 44 2.37 12.55 -5.20
CA ALA A 44 1.43 12.12 -4.18
C ALA A 44 0.92 10.68 -4.44
N LEU A 45 0.56 10.37 -5.69
CA LEU A 45 0.14 9.02 -6.10
C LEU A 45 1.27 8.00 -5.92
N LEU A 46 2.49 8.31 -6.35
CA LEU A 46 3.63 7.40 -6.20
C LEU A 46 3.91 7.10 -4.73
N VAL A 47 3.95 8.12 -3.87
CA VAL A 47 4.17 7.93 -2.43
C VAL A 47 3.02 7.13 -1.80
N ALA A 48 1.78 7.38 -2.19
CA ALA A 48 0.62 6.62 -1.72
C ALA A 48 0.68 5.14 -2.13
N SER A 49 1.10 4.84 -3.37
CA SER A 49 1.28 3.47 -3.87
C SER A 49 2.38 2.72 -3.11
N VAL A 50 3.53 3.35 -2.87
CA VAL A 50 4.62 2.74 -2.10
C VAL A 50 4.20 2.49 -0.66
N LYS A 51 3.54 3.47 -0.02
CA LYS A 51 3.05 3.34 1.36
C LYS A 51 2.06 2.17 1.49
N SER A 52 1.08 2.10 0.59
CA SER A 52 0.08 1.03 0.57
C SER A 52 0.72 -0.34 0.33
N SER A 53 1.69 -0.43 -0.59
CA SER A 53 2.41 -1.68 -0.87
C SER A 53 3.16 -2.21 0.34
N LEU A 54 3.81 -1.31 1.10
CA LEU A 54 4.52 -1.66 2.32
C LEU A 54 3.57 -2.17 3.42
N VAL A 55 2.40 -1.53 3.57
CA VAL A 55 1.38 -1.98 4.52
C VAL A 55 0.86 -3.38 4.16
N ILE A 56 0.54 -3.61 2.87
CA ILE A 56 0.04 -4.89 2.38
C ILE A 56 1.07 -6.01 2.59
N PHE A 57 2.33 -5.79 2.23
CA PHE A 57 3.34 -6.85 2.26
C PHE A 57 3.68 -7.31 3.68
N PHE A 58 3.65 -6.39 4.65
CA PHE A 58 4.15 -6.65 5.99
C PHE A 58 3.07 -6.68 7.09
N PHE A 59 2.11 -5.75 7.11
CA PHE A 59 1.08 -5.71 8.16
C PHE A 59 -0.08 -6.65 7.88
N MET A 60 -0.49 -6.79 6.62
CA MET A 60 -1.52 -7.77 6.23
C MET A 60 -0.99 -9.21 6.17
N HIS A 61 0.21 -9.48 6.67
CA HIS A 61 0.86 -10.80 6.69
C HIS A 61 0.90 -11.51 5.33
N LEU A 62 0.73 -10.77 4.21
CA LEU A 62 0.63 -11.35 2.88
C LEU A 62 1.88 -12.17 2.52
N ARG A 63 3.04 -11.87 3.10
CA ARG A 63 4.26 -12.67 2.94
C ARG A 63 4.15 -14.09 3.54
N GLN A 64 3.44 -14.26 4.65
CA GLN A 64 3.27 -15.52 5.37
C GLN A 64 1.96 -16.24 5.04
N GLU A 65 0.97 -15.50 4.53
CA GLU A 65 -0.32 -16.03 4.14
C GLU A 65 -0.33 -16.82 2.82
N SER A 66 -1.31 -17.70 2.70
CA SER A 66 -1.48 -18.60 1.55
C SER A 66 -1.60 -17.85 0.21
N LYS A 67 -1.17 -18.48 -0.89
CA LYS A 67 -1.20 -17.89 -2.25
C LYS A 67 -2.60 -17.40 -2.66
N LEU A 68 -3.67 -17.94 -2.08
CA LEU A 68 -5.04 -17.53 -2.31
C LEU A 68 -5.30 -16.07 -1.90
N PHE A 69 -4.78 -15.61 -0.75
CA PHE A 69 -4.94 -14.22 -0.32
C PHE A 69 -4.22 -13.23 -1.25
N LYS A 70 -3.04 -13.60 -1.76
CA LYS A 70 -2.31 -12.79 -2.76
C LYS A 70 -3.11 -12.62 -4.03
N ILE A 71 -3.69 -13.72 -4.54
CA ILE A 71 -4.50 -13.71 -5.76
C ILE A 71 -5.80 -12.93 -5.52
N GLY A 72 -6.48 -13.14 -4.39
CA GLY A 72 -7.70 -12.42 -4.04
C GLY A 72 -7.50 -10.91 -3.96
N LEU A 73 -6.40 -10.46 -3.34
CA LEU A 73 -6.04 -9.05 -3.30
C LEU A 73 -5.78 -8.48 -4.71
N LEU A 74 -5.03 -9.21 -5.55
CA LEU A 74 -4.77 -8.79 -6.93
C LEU A 74 -6.08 -8.64 -7.71
N VAL A 75 -6.97 -9.63 -7.62
CA VAL A 75 -8.30 -9.59 -8.28
C VAL A 75 -9.12 -8.40 -7.80
N MET A 76 -9.17 -8.16 -6.49
CA MET A 76 -9.87 -6.99 -5.92
C MET A 76 -9.30 -5.68 -6.45
N LEU A 77 -7.97 -5.52 -6.48
CA LEU A 77 -7.32 -4.32 -7.01
C LEU A 77 -7.58 -4.14 -8.51
N THR A 78 -7.58 -5.23 -9.29
CA THR A 78 -7.90 -5.19 -10.72
C THR A 78 -9.34 -4.74 -10.95
N ILE A 79 -10.31 -5.31 -10.23
CA ILE A 79 -11.71 -4.90 -10.33
C ILE A 79 -11.85 -3.42 -9.96
N LEU A 80 -11.26 -3.00 -8.84
CA LEU A 80 -11.31 -1.59 -8.42
C LEU A 80 -10.70 -0.66 -9.47
N ALA A 81 -9.56 -1.02 -10.06
CA ALA A 81 -8.90 -0.24 -11.09
C ALA A 81 -9.76 -0.12 -12.36
N ILE A 82 -10.45 -1.19 -12.76
CA ILE A 82 -11.39 -1.17 -13.90
C ILE A 82 -12.57 -0.23 -13.60
N PHE A 83 -13.15 -0.31 -12.41
CA PHE A 83 -14.25 0.58 -12.01
C PHE A 83 -13.83 2.05 -12.04
N ILE A 84 -12.70 2.37 -11.40
CA ILE A 84 -12.16 3.74 -11.39
C ILE A 84 -11.89 4.22 -12.83
N GLY A 85 -11.23 3.39 -13.65
CA GLY A 85 -10.92 3.71 -15.04
C GLY A 85 -12.17 3.98 -15.88
N MET A 86 -13.19 3.15 -15.75
CA MET A 86 -14.47 3.36 -16.43
C MET A 86 -15.17 4.64 -15.95
N THR A 87 -15.17 4.94 -14.65
CA THR A 87 -15.77 6.17 -14.13
C THR A 87 -15.07 7.42 -14.68
N PHE A 88 -13.74 7.44 -14.74
CA PHE A 88 -13.01 8.57 -15.32
C PHE A 88 -13.23 8.69 -16.84
N PHE A 89 -13.32 7.57 -17.55
CA PHE A 89 -13.65 7.57 -18.97
C PHE A 89 -15.06 8.12 -19.22
N ASP A 90 -16.06 7.68 -18.43
CA ASP A 90 -17.42 8.20 -18.50
C ASP A 90 -17.49 9.71 -18.26
N VAL A 91 -16.80 10.21 -17.23
CA VAL A 91 -16.73 11.65 -16.92
C VAL A 91 -16.05 12.46 -18.03
N LEU A 92 -15.01 11.91 -18.68
CA LEU A 92 -14.26 12.63 -19.72
C LEU A 92 -15.04 12.74 -21.04
N TYR A 93 -15.91 11.76 -21.34
CA TYR A 93 -16.72 11.73 -22.56
C TYR A 93 -18.15 12.26 -22.37
N ARG A 94 -18.48 12.74 -21.17
CA ARG A 94 -19.73 13.43 -20.83
C ARG A 94 -19.62 14.94 -21.05
#